data_AF-B9T2I0-F1
#
_entry.id   AF-B9T2I0-F1
#
_cell.length_a   1.000
_cell.length_b   1.000
_cell.length_c   1.000
_cell.angle_alpha   90.00
_cell.angle_beta   90.00
_cell.angle_gamma   90.00
#
_symmetry.space_group_name_H-M   'P 1'
#
loop_
_entity.id
_entity.type
_entity.pdbx_description
1 polymer ?
#
loop_
_entity_poly.entity_id
_entity_poly.type
_entity_poly.pdbx_seq_one_letter_code
_entity_poly.pdbx_strand_id
1 'polypeptide(L)'
;MATTKVYILSCAKQLIRFPVSSTETFIPGLPPLKLQDMPSFIFNLGSYPTFFDMLVDQFSNIDQADWVLCNTFYELERNVADWLAKLWRFRTIGPSIRSIYLDNRLENDRDYGFSLFKPNNDRCMGWLNDRTKGSVVYVSFGSLVDLGAEQMEEFAWGLKGRNRYFLWTFGGSEFGNSNGSNATKDRPKPQR
;
A
#
# COMPACT_ATOMS: atom_id res chain seq x y z
N MET A 1 -7.18 4.55 0.21
CA MET A 1 -7.26 5.97 -0.22
C MET A 1 -8.59 6.23 -0.89
N ALA A 2 -9.11 7.46 -0.86
CA ALA A 2 -10.39 7.78 -1.49
C ALA A 2 -10.32 7.64 -3.02
N THR A 3 -9.18 7.97 -3.62
CA THR A 3 -8.89 7.74 -5.04
C THR A 3 -9.14 6.29 -5.45
N THR A 4 -8.71 5.30 -4.66
CA THR A 4 -8.99 3.88 -4.94
C THR A 4 -10.48 3.56 -4.95
N LYS A 5 -11.26 4.19 -4.06
CA LYS A 5 -12.72 4.02 -4.01
C LYS A 5 -13.40 4.65 -5.22
N VAL A 6 -12.88 5.76 -5.75
CA VAL A 6 -13.40 6.38 -6.99
C VAL A 6 -13.22 5.45 -8.19
N TYR A 7 -12.10 4.72 -8.31
CA TYR A 7 -11.93 3.72 -9.37
C TYR A 7 -12.97 2.63 -9.31
N ILE A 8 -13.12 2.01 -8.14
CA ILE A 8 -14.04 0.88 -7.93
C ILE A 8 -15.48 1.34 -8.15
N LEU A 9 -15.84 2.51 -7.64
CA LEU A 9 -17.14 3.12 -7.90
C LEU A 9 -17.39 3.36 -9.39
N SER A 10 -16.38 3.85 -10.11
CA SER A 10 -16.49 4.10 -11.56
C SER A 10 -16.70 2.81 -12.33
N CYS A 11 -16.10 1.70 -11.88
CA CYS A 11 -16.42 0.35 -12.38
C CYS A 11 -17.86 -0.05 -12.03
N ALA A 12 -18.27 0.10 -10.76
CA ALA A 12 -19.60 -0.29 -10.29
C ALA A 12 -20.75 0.45 -11.01
N LYS A 13 -20.55 1.74 -11.31
CA LYS A 13 -21.50 2.57 -12.07
C LYS A 13 -21.30 2.47 -13.59
N GLN A 14 -20.44 1.57 -14.07
CA GLN A 14 -20.15 1.34 -15.50
C GLN A 14 -19.68 2.60 -16.26
N LEU A 15 -19.02 3.53 -15.54
CA LEU A 15 -18.45 4.75 -16.11
C LEU A 15 -17.15 4.47 -16.87
N ILE A 16 -16.48 3.37 -16.54
CA ILE A 16 -15.32 2.85 -17.28
C ILE A 16 -15.82 1.73 -18.20
N ARG A 17 -15.65 1.91 -19.52
CA ARG A 17 -15.92 0.86 -20.50
C ARG A 17 -14.69 -0.03 -20.67
N PHE A 18 -14.93 -1.34 -20.69
CA PHE A 18 -13.89 -2.35 -20.89
C PHE A 18 -13.99 -2.99 -22.29
N PRO A 19 -12.86 -3.33 -22.93
CA PRO A 19 -11.49 -2.99 -22.53
C PRO A 19 -11.23 -1.48 -22.65
N VAL A 20 -10.38 -0.93 -21.77
CA VAL A 20 -10.01 0.49 -21.83
C VAL A 20 -9.21 0.71 -23.12
N SER A 21 -9.84 1.30 -24.14
CA SER A 21 -9.27 1.45 -25.49
C SER A 21 -8.57 2.79 -25.71
N SER A 22 -8.73 3.76 -24.80
CA SER A 22 -8.13 5.09 -24.88
C SER A 22 -6.78 5.14 -24.18
N THR A 23 -5.90 6.01 -24.69
CA THR A 23 -4.59 6.32 -24.06
C THR A 23 -4.74 6.97 -22.69
N GLU A 24 -5.86 7.66 -22.46
CA GLU A 24 -6.21 8.33 -21.20
C GLU A 24 -7.66 8.04 -20.83
N THR A 25 -7.90 7.78 -19.55
CA THR A 25 -9.23 7.60 -18.97
C THR A 25 -9.56 8.80 -18.09
N PHE A 26 -10.74 9.37 -18.30
CA PHE A 26 -11.24 10.51 -17.54
C PHE A 26 -12.24 10.03 -16.51
N ILE A 27 -11.87 10.15 -15.23
CA ILE A 27 -12.75 9.84 -14.11
C ILE A 27 -13.04 11.14 -13.36
N PRO A 28 -14.31 11.49 -13.13
CA PRO A 28 -14.66 12.70 -12.41
C PRO A 28 -13.94 12.80 -11.05
N GLY A 29 -13.34 13.96 -10.77
CA GLY A 29 -12.59 14.20 -9.54
C GLY A 29 -11.13 13.76 -9.55
N LEU A 30 -10.68 13.05 -10.60
CA LEU A 30 -9.29 12.63 -10.77
C LEU A 30 -8.62 13.35 -11.96
N PRO A 31 -7.28 13.49 -11.96
CA PRO A 31 -6.55 13.92 -13.15
C PRO A 31 -6.71 12.90 -14.29
N PRO A 32 -6.34 13.24 -15.54
CA PRO A 32 -6.24 12.26 -16.62
C PRO A 32 -5.26 11.16 -16.22
N LEU A 33 -5.66 9.91 -16.44
CA LEU A 33 -4.90 8.74 -16.00
C LEU A 33 -4.64 7.79 -17.15
N LYS A 34 -3.44 7.22 -17.17
CA LYS A 34 -3.10 6.13 -18.08
C LYS A 34 -3.57 4.81 -17.50
N LEU A 35 -3.69 3.80 -18.35
CA LEU A 35 -4.09 2.46 -17.92
C LEU A 35 -3.17 1.89 -16.81
N GLN A 36 -1.87 2.18 -16.89
CA GLN A 36 -0.86 1.77 -15.91
C GLN A 36 -0.99 2.45 -14.53
N ASP A 37 -1.71 3.58 -14.45
CA ASP A 37 -1.94 4.31 -13.19
C ASP A 37 -3.18 3.77 -12.45
N MET A 38 -3.93 2.86 -13.09
CA MET A 38 -5.13 2.24 -12.54
C MET A 38 -4.77 1.10 -11.58
N PRO A 39 -5.66 0.76 -10.63
CA PRO A 39 -5.51 -0.44 -9.81
C PRO A 39 -5.24 -1.69 -10.65
N SER A 40 -4.43 -2.61 -10.12
CA SER A 40 -3.97 -3.82 -10.83
C SER A 40 -5.12 -4.67 -11.40
N PHE A 41 -6.26 -4.73 -10.71
CA PHE A 41 -7.45 -5.45 -11.16
C PHE A 41 -8.20 -4.79 -12.33
N ILE A 42 -7.91 -3.51 -12.65
CA ILE A 42 -8.40 -2.80 -13.84
C ILE A 42 -7.36 -2.87 -14.95
N PHE A 43 -6.08 -2.64 -14.63
CA PHE A 43 -4.99 -2.72 -15.59
C PHE A 43 -4.85 -4.13 -16.19
N ASN A 44 -4.93 -5.15 -15.34
CA ASN A 44 -4.90 -6.56 -15.72
C ASN A 44 -6.23 -7.22 -15.31
N LEU A 45 -7.27 -6.96 -16.10
CA LEU A 45 -8.61 -7.50 -15.89
C LEU A 45 -8.58 -9.02 -15.77
N GLY A 46 -9.23 -9.55 -14.73
CA GLY A 46 -9.27 -10.99 -14.45
C GLY A 46 -8.09 -11.53 -13.64
N SER A 47 -7.12 -10.69 -13.26
CA SER A 47 -6.03 -11.10 -12.35
C SER A 47 -6.51 -11.52 -10.95
N TYR A 48 -7.57 -10.88 -10.46
CA TYR A 48 -8.16 -11.16 -9.14
C TYR A 48 -9.70 -11.10 -9.20
N PRO A 49 -10.39 -12.05 -9.85
CA PRO A 49 -11.82 -11.94 -10.16
C PRO A 49 -12.68 -11.83 -8.91
N THR A 50 -12.49 -12.73 -7.93
CA THR A 50 -13.25 -12.70 -6.67
C THR A 50 -13.01 -11.42 -5.87
N PHE A 51 -11.78 -10.92 -5.85
CA PHE A 51 -11.44 -9.69 -5.16
C PHE A 51 -12.06 -8.48 -5.85
N PHE A 52 -12.05 -8.46 -7.19
CA PHE A 52 -12.70 -7.43 -7.98
C PHE A 52 -14.21 -7.38 -7.73
N ASP A 53 -14.89 -8.53 -7.79
CA ASP A 53 -16.33 -8.64 -7.52
C ASP A 53 -16.65 -8.14 -6.11
N MET A 54 -15.88 -8.58 -5.11
CA MET A 54 -16.01 -8.12 -3.73
C MET A 54 -15.83 -6.60 -3.61
N LEU A 55 -14.87 -6.00 -4.32
CA LEU A 55 -14.65 -4.56 -4.29
C LEU A 55 -15.82 -3.80 -4.93
N VAL A 56 -16.29 -4.24 -6.10
CA VAL A 56 -17.41 -3.61 -6.81
C VAL A 56 -18.70 -3.72 -6.01
N ASP A 57 -18.94 -4.87 -5.37
CA ASP A 57 -20.14 -5.13 -4.58
C ASP A 57 -20.23 -4.25 -3.32
N GLN A 58 -19.12 -3.67 -2.83
CA GLN A 58 -19.17 -2.65 -1.75
C GLN A 58 -20.02 -1.43 -2.12
N PHE A 59 -20.31 -1.22 -3.39
CA PHE A 59 -21.11 -0.10 -3.89
C PHE A 59 -22.54 -0.49 -4.28
N SER A 60 -22.94 -1.76 -4.13
CA SER A 60 -24.26 -2.24 -4.57
C SER A 60 -25.43 -1.57 -3.84
N ASN A 61 -25.23 -1.17 -2.58
CA ASN A 61 -26.22 -0.49 -1.75
C ASN A 61 -25.74 0.87 -1.21
N ILE A 62 -24.68 1.47 -1.78
CA ILE A 62 -24.09 2.71 -1.26
C ILE A 62 -25.10 3.87 -1.20
N ASP A 63 -26.05 3.90 -2.13
CA ASP A 63 -27.09 4.95 -2.19
C ASP A 63 -28.09 4.88 -1.01
N GLN A 64 -28.08 3.77 -0.26
CA GLN A 64 -28.90 3.57 0.95
C GLN A 64 -28.15 3.93 2.24
N ALA A 65 -26.86 4.24 2.17
CA ALA A 65 -26.05 4.55 3.35
C ALA A 65 -26.35 5.95 3.90
N ASP A 66 -26.45 6.08 5.23
CA ASP A 66 -26.60 7.38 5.89
C ASP A 66 -25.36 8.28 5.71
N TRP A 67 -24.18 7.66 5.73
CA TRP A 67 -22.89 8.32 5.63
C TRP A 67 -21.88 7.44 4.89
N VAL A 68 -21.08 8.07 4.02
CA VAL A 68 -19.92 7.43 3.39
C VAL A 68 -18.66 7.98 4.05
N LEU A 69 -18.01 7.16 4.87
CA LEU A 69 -16.80 7.54 5.61
C LEU A 69 -15.56 7.02 4.90
N CYS A 70 -14.56 7.88 4.72
CA CYS A 70 -13.30 7.49 4.09
C CYS A 70 -12.11 7.89 4.96
N ASN A 71 -11.18 6.95 5.18
CA ASN A 71 -9.90 7.20 5.84
C ASN A 71 -8.96 7.95 4.88
N THR A 72 -9.21 9.25 4.77
CA THR A 72 -8.41 10.27 4.12
C THR A 72 -8.71 11.60 4.82
N PHE A 73 -7.96 12.66 4.51
CA PHE A 73 -8.27 14.03 4.96
C PHE A 73 -8.45 14.95 3.76
N TYR A 74 -9.20 16.04 3.95
CA TYR A 74 -9.68 16.87 2.85
C TYR A 74 -8.54 17.42 2.00
N GLU A 75 -7.49 17.94 2.64
CA GLU A 75 -6.35 18.58 1.98
C GLU A 75 -5.54 17.63 1.10
N LEU A 76 -5.61 16.31 1.35
CA LEU A 76 -4.91 15.30 0.56
C LEU A 76 -5.59 15.02 -0.78
N GLU A 77 -6.93 15.00 -0.80
CA GLU A 77 -7.73 14.52 -1.93
C GLU A 77 -8.93 15.45 -2.21
N ARG A 78 -8.71 16.78 -2.22
CA ARG A 78 -9.78 17.81 -2.32
C ARG A 78 -10.78 17.55 -3.46
N ASN A 79 -10.27 17.37 -4.68
CA ASN A 79 -11.10 17.18 -5.88
C ASN A 79 -11.99 15.93 -5.77
N VAL A 80 -11.44 14.84 -5.22
CA VAL A 80 -12.16 13.59 -4.99
C VAL A 80 -13.21 13.78 -3.88
N ALA A 81 -12.84 14.42 -2.78
CA ALA A 81 -13.75 14.66 -1.66
C ALA A 81 -14.93 15.56 -2.08
N ASP A 82 -14.67 16.65 -2.79
CA ASP A 82 -15.69 17.57 -3.31
C ASP A 82 -16.62 16.87 -4.30
N TRP A 83 -16.08 15.96 -5.13
CA TRP A 83 -16.90 15.19 -6.07
C TRP A 83 -17.77 14.16 -5.35
N LEU A 84 -17.22 13.38 -4.42
CA LEU A 84 -17.97 12.39 -3.64
C LEU A 84 -19.04 13.04 -2.76
N ALA A 85 -18.78 14.24 -2.23
CA ALA A 85 -19.76 15.01 -1.45
C ALA A 85 -20.96 15.52 -2.26
N LYS A 86 -20.86 15.56 -3.60
CA LYS A 86 -22.02 15.85 -4.48
C LYS A 86 -22.91 14.63 -4.69
N LEU A 87 -22.38 13.43 -4.48
CA LEU A 87 -23.09 12.16 -4.69
C LEU A 87 -23.72 11.66 -3.39
N TRP A 88 -22.99 11.74 -2.27
CA TRP A 88 -23.43 11.21 -0.97
C TRP A 88 -23.12 12.15 0.17
N ARG A 89 -23.65 11.82 1.35
CA ARG A 89 -23.22 12.36 2.64
C ARG A 89 -21.82 11.83 2.97
N PHE A 90 -20.83 12.34 2.25
CA PHE A 90 -19.44 11.91 2.31
C PHE A 90 -18.67 12.66 3.40
N ARG A 91 -17.84 11.97 4.17
CA ARG A 91 -16.92 12.57 5.16
C ARG A 91 -15.55 11.93 5.11
N THR A 92 -14.54 12.78 5.09
CA THR A 92 -13.14 12.43 5.32
C THR A 92 -12.92 12.35 6.83
N ILE A 93 -12.58 11.16 7.33
CA ILE A 93 -12.41 10.89 8.78
C ILE A 93 -10.99 10.49 9.16
N GLY A 94 -10.06 10.59 8.20
CA GLY A 94 -8.66 10.28 8.40
C GLY A 94 -7.83 11.52 8.79
N PRO A 95 -6.52 11.32 8.94
CA PRO A 95 -5.84 10.02 8.88
C PRO A 95 -6.09 9.20 10.15
N SER A 96 -6.34 7.88 10.00
CA SER A 96 -6.37 6.94 11.14
C SER A 96 -4.96 6.57 11.63
N ILE A 97 -4.09 7.58 11.75
CA ILE A 97 -2.81 7.50 12.45
C ILE A 97 -3.10 7.79 13.93
N ARG A 98 -2.39 7.12 14.83
CA ARG A 98 -2.59 7.27 16.28
C ARG A 98 -2.36 8.72 16.71
N SER A 99 -3.23 9.22 17.58
CA SER A 99 -3.22 10.58 18.11
C SER A 99 -1.87 10.96 18.71
N ILE A 100 -1.17 10.03 19.37
CA ILE A 100 0.17 10.27 19.94
C ILE A 100 1.20 10.75 18.90
N TYR A 101 1.03 10.43 17.61
CA TYR A 101 1.94 10.84 16.54
C TYR A 101 1.48 12.10 15.78
N LEU A 102 0.29 12.63 16.08
CA LEU A 102 -0.30 13.75 15.36
C LEU A 102 -0.67 14.92 16.27
N ASP A 103 -1.75 14.77 17.04
CA ASP A 103 -2.40 15.86 17.76
C ASP A 103 -2.40 15.69 19.28
N ASN A 104 -2.02 14.50 19.76
CA ASN A 104 -1.93 14.12 21.17
C ASN A 104 -3.22 14.41 21.98
N ARG A 105 -4.38 14.40 21.32
CA ARG A 105 -5.69 14.69 21.93
C ARG A 105 -6.29 13.50 22.67
N LEU A 106 -5.88 12.29 22.35
CA LEU A 106 -6.39 11.05 22.93
C LEU A 106 -5.26 10.35 23.71
N GLU A 107 -5.28 10.48 25.03
CA GLU A 107 -4.20 9.99 25.91
C GLU A 107 -3.94 8.48 25.81
N ASN A 108 -5.00 7.70 25.52
CA ASN A 108 -4.97 6.24 25.43
C ASN A 108 -4.74 5.72 23.99
N ASP A 109 -4.62 6.60 23.00
CA ASP A 109 -4.46 6.24 21.60
C ASP A 109 -2.96 6.11 21.23
N ARG A 110 -2.24 5.19 21.90
CA ARG A 110 -0.79 4.99 21.75
C ARG A 110 -0.37 3.90 20.76
N ASP A 111 -0.96 2.71 20.87
CA ASP A 111 -0.56 1.55 20.05
C ASP A 111 -1.65 1.01 19.09
N TYR A 112 -1.25 0.53 17.91
CA TYR A 112 -2.16 -0.19 17.02
C TYR A 112 -2.59 -1.52 17.66
N GLY A 113 -3.72 -1.50 18.39
CA GLY A 113 -4.19 -2.57 19.29
C GLY A 113 -4.55 -3.91 18.65
N PHE A 114 -4.36 -4.06 17.34
CA PHE A 114 -4.53 -5.31 16.62
C PHE A 114 -3.27 -5.58 15.78
N SER A 115 -2.34 -6.34 16.35
CA SER A 115 -1.14 -6.81 15.66
C SER A 115 -1.16 -8.33 15.62
N LEU A 116 -1.06 -8.91 14.42
CA LEU A 116 -0.99 -10.37 14.23
C LEU A 116 0.28 -10.98 14.83
N PHE A 117 1.31 -10.16 15.06
CA PHE A 117 2.58 -10.55 15.66
C PHE A 117 2.92 -9.61 16.82
N LYS A 118 3.53 -10.15 17.88
CA LYS A 118 4.09 -9.32 18.96
C LYS A 118 5.41 -8.71 18.47
N PRO A 119 5.50 -7.38 18.31
CA PRO A 119 6.72 -6.76 17.84
C PRO A 119 7.79 -6.80 18.93
N ASN A 120 9.01 -7.24 18.58
CA ASN A 120 10.21 -7.00 19.40
C ASN A 120 10.92 -5.76 18.84
N ASN A 121 10.50 -4.58 19.31
CA ASN A 121 10.95 -3.31 18.76
C ASN A 121 12.30 -2.84 19.32
N ASP A 122 12.71 -3.32 20.49
CA ASP A 122 13.83 -2.73 21.24
C ASP A 122 15.14 -2.77 20.45
N ARG A 123 15.44 -3.92 19.83
CA ARG A 123 16.65 -4.08 19.01
C ARG A 123 16.62 -3.21 17.75
N CYS A 124 15.46 -3.11 17.11
CA CYS A 124 15.27 -2.33 15.89
C CYS A 124 15.42 -0.83 16.19
N MET A 125 14.73 -0.36 17.23
CA MET A 125 14.77 1.04 17.65
C MET A 125 16.15 1.42 18.19
N GLY A 126 16.82 0.54 18.95
CA GLY A 126 18.20 0.76 19.38
C GLY A 126 19.14 0.95 18.19
N TRP A 127 19.08 0.07 17.19
CA TRP A 127 19.88 0.21 15.97
C TRP A 127 19.58 1.50 15.18
N LEU A 128 18.31 1.92 15.14
CA LEU A 128 17.88 3.13 14.43
C LEU A 128 18.36 4.40 15.14
N ASN A 129 18.33 4.42 16.47
CA ASN A 129 18.77 5.55 17.30
C ASN A 129 20.27 5.84 17.15
N ASP A 130 21.08 4.82 16.79
CA ASP A 130 22.52 4.95 16.54
C ASP A 130 22.85 5.47 15.12
N ARG A 131 21.85 5.96 14.36
CA ARG A 131 22.03 6.45 12.99
C ARG A 131 21.76 7.94 12.92
N THR A 132 22.45 8.61 12.00
CA THR A 132 22.22 10.02 11.72
C THR A 132 20.78 10.23 11.23
N LYS A 133 20.12 11.31 11.68
CA LYS A 133 18.76 11.65 11.26
C LYS A 133 18.68 11.71 9.72
N GLY A 134 17.70 10.99 9.16
CA GLY A 134 17.48 10.94 7.71
C GLY A 134 18.49 10.10 6.92
N SER A 135 19.36 9.31 7.58
CA SER A 135 20.36 8.49 6.89
C SER A 135 19.92 7.06 6.56
N VAL A 136 18.75 6.63 7.05
CA VAL A 136 18.24 5.26 6.91
C VAL A 136 17.07 5.24 5.93
N VAL A 137 17.11 4.31 4.98
CA VAL A 137 15.99 4.00 4.09
C VAL A 137 15.10 2.94 4.74
N TYR A 138 13.82 3.25 4.95
CA TYR A 138 12.84 2.24 5.38
C TYR A 138 12.20 1.59 4.16
N VAL A 139 12.17 0.26 4.14
CA VAL A 139 11.59 -0.55 3.06
C VAL A 139 10.55 -1.50 3.65
N SER A 140 9.32 -1.40 3.17
CA SER A 140 8.23 -2.29 3.56
C SER A 140 7.20 -2.37 2.44
N PHE A 141 6.73 -3.58 2.15
CA PHE A 141 5.67 -3.84 1.17
C PHE A 141 4.30 -4.08 1.84
N GLY A 142 4.20 -3.85 3.14
CA GLY A 142 3.00 -4.18 3.91
C GLY A 142 2.85 -5.68 4.14
N SER A 143 1.67 -6.09 4.62
CA SER A 143 1.42 -7.46 5.09
C SER A 143 0.81 -8.40 4.04
N LEU A 144 0.40 -7.87 2.88
CA LEU A 144 -0.34 -8.62 1.85
C LEU A 144 0.47 -8.87 0.58
N VAL A 145 1.59 -8.18 0.41
CA VAL A 145 2.42 -8.32 -0.78
C VAL A 145 3.38 -9.49 -0.57
N ASP A 146 3.37 -10.42 -1.51
CA ASP A 146 4.32 -11.52 -1.61
C ASP A 146 5.21 -11.27 -2.83
N LEU A 147 6.52 -11.13 -2.60
CA LEU A 147 7.48 -10.86 -3.67
C LEU A 147 8.13 -12.18 -4.11
N GLY A 148 8.19 -12.40 -5.42
CA GLY A 148 8.91 -13.56 -5.95
C GLY A 148 10.39 -13.52 -5.60
N ALA A 149 11.03 -14.69 -5.51
CA ALA A 149 12.44 -14.82 -5.14
C ALA A 149 13.39 -13.97 -6.01
N GLU A 150 13.14 -13.89 -7.32
CA GLU A 150 13.92 -13.06 -8.24
C GLU A 150 13.81 -11.57 -7.92
N GLN A 151 12.60 -11.07 -7.63
CA GLN A 151 12.39 -9.67 -7.26
C GLN A 151 13.02 -9.34 -5.90
N MET A 152 12.94 -10.28 -4.95
CA MET A 152 13.59 -10.19 -3.64
C MET A 152 15.12 -10.10 -3.79
N GLU A 153 15.70 -10.93 -4.65
CA GLU A 153 17.13 -10.91 -4.97
C GLU A 153 17.56 -9.58 -5.60
N GLU A 154 16.84 -9.09 -6.60
CA GLU A 154 17.12 -7.80 -7.23
C GLU A 154 17.01 -6.62 -6.24
N PHE A 155 16.01 -6.65 -5.34
CA PHE A 155 15.90 -5.66 -4.27
C PHE A 155 17.09 -5.72 -3.31
N ALA A 156 17.51 -6.92 -2.91
CA ALA A 156 18.65 -7.11 -2.02
C ALA A 156 19.95 -6.61 -2.66
N TRP A 157 20.20 -6.90 -3.94
CA TRP A 157 21.33 -6.38 -4.70
C TRP A 157 21.27 -4.86 -4.84
N GLY A 158 20.10 -4.31 -5.14
CA GLY A 158 19.86 -2.87 -5.23
C GLY A 158 20.17 -2.14 -3.92
N LEU A 159 19.72 -2.67 -2.78
CA LEU A 159 19.99 -2.10 -1.46
C LEU A 159 21.47 -2.21 -1.09
N LYS A 160 22.10 -3.37 -1.35
CA LYS A 160 23.52 -3.60 -1.09
C LYS A 160 24.44 -2.69 -1.92
N GLY A 161 24.04 -2.39 -3.15
CA GLY A 161 24.79 -1.51 -4.05
C GLY A 161 24.76 -0.03 -3.63
N ARG A 162 23.88 0.36 -2.69
CA ARG A 162 23.81 1.73 -2.16
C ARG A 162 24.58 1.80 -0.85
N ASN A 163 25.49 2.77 -0.73
CA ASN A 163 26.19 3.07 0.52
C ASN A 163 25.28 3.84 1.49
N ARG A 164 24.12 3.27 1.83
CA ARG A 164 23.11 3.82 2.73
C ARG A 164 22.67 2.72 3.70
N TYR A 165 22.40 3.11 4.94
CA TYR A 165 21.74 2.21 5.87
C TYR A 165 20.31 1.96 5.41
N PHE A 166 19.84 0.73 5.54
CA PHE A 166 18.46 0.37 5.25
C PHE A 166 17.87 -0.47 6.38
N LEU A 167 16.57 -0.31 6.60
CA LEU A 167 15.75 -1.13 7.48
C LEU A 167 14.64 -1.73 6.61
N TRP A 168 14.67 -3.04 6.42
CA TRP A 168 13.76 -3.74 5.53
C TRP A 168 12.93 -4.77 6.29
N THR A 169 11.61 -4.70 6.14
CA THR A 169 10.65 -5.68 6.66
C THR A 169 10.13 -6.58 5.53
N PHE A 170 10.13 -7.90 5.74
CA PHE A 170 9.54 -8.90 4.84
C PHE A 170 8.76 -9.94 5.67
N GLY A 171 7.85 -10.67 5.02
CA GLY A 171 6.96 -11.64 5.68
C GLY A 171 7.69 -12.93 6.09
N GLY A 172 7.39 -13.46 7.28
CA GLY A 172 8.09 -14.62 7.86
C GLY A 172 7.99 -15.94 7.09
N SER A 173 7.15 -16.04 6.05
CA SER A 173 7.09 -17.19 5.14
C SER A 173 8.39 -17.41 4.36
N GLU A 174 9.24 -16.39 4.24
CA GLU A 174 10.47 -16.44 3.45
C GLU A 174 11.68 -17.03 4.20
N PHE A 175 11.62 -17.21 5.52
CA PHE A 175 12.74 -17.71 6.33
C PHE A 175 12.57 -19.14 6.87
N GLY A 176 11.52 -19.83 6.45
CA GLY A 176 11.26 -21.22 6.82
C GLY A 176 12.12 -22.27 6.10
N ASN A 177 13.44 -22.08 5.93
CA ASN A 177 14.38 -23.19 5.71
C ASN A 177 15.89 -22.86 5.74
N SER A 178 16.36 -21.94 6.58
CA SER A 178 17.81 -21.80 6.83
C SER A 178 18.20 -22.31 8.23
N ASN A 179 17.98 -23.60 8.46
CA ASN A 179 18.84 -24.32 9.38
C ASN A 179 20.25 -24.31 8.82
N GLY A 180 21.19 -23.76 9.61
CA GLY A 180 22.59 -23.63 9.24
C GLY A 180 23.16 -24.94 8.70
N SER A 181 23.57 -24.91 7.44
CA SER A 181 24.49 -25.87 6.88
C SER A 181 25.51 -25.11 6.06
N ASN A 182 26.76 -25.20 6.51
CA ASN A 182 27.93 -24.71 5.82
C ASN A 182 27.95 -25.22 4.37
N ALA A 183 28.01 -24.30 3.41
CA ALA A 183 28.44 -24.61 2.05
C ALA A 183 29.18 -23.41 1.46
N THR A 184 30.42 -23.23 1.90
CA THR A 184 31.47 -22.71 1.00
C THR A 184 31.54 -23.66 -0.19
N LYS A 185 31.12 -23.22 -1.37
CA LYS A 185 31.59 -23.79 -2.63
C LYS A 185 31.66 -22.72 -3.71
N ASP A 186 32.84 -22.66 -4.29
CA ASP A 186 33.34 -21.77 -5.32
C ASP A 186 32.35 -21.53 -6.47
N ARG A 187 32.33 -20.29 -6.97
CA ARG A 187 32.00 -20.02 -8.36
C ARG A 187 33.20 -19.32 -9.02
N PRO A 188 33.63 -19.71 -10.25
CA PRO A 188 34.86 -19.22 -10.85
C PRO A 188 34.78 -17.73 -11.19
N LYS A 189 35.90 -17.02 -11.01
CA LYS A 189 36.06 -15.63 -11.47
C LYS A 189 35.99 -15.59 -13.01
N PRO A 190 35.31 -14.58 -13.60
CA PRO A 190 35.37 -14.38 -15.04
C PRO A 190 36.80 -14.04 -15.47
N GLN A 191 37.27 -14.74 -16.50
CA GLN A 191 38.49 -14.38 -17.22
C GLN A 191 38.28 -13.05 -17.96
N ARG A 192 39.36 -12.27 -18.02
CA ARG A 192 39.46 -10.91 -18.56
C ARG A 192 38.84 -10.73 -19.93
#